data_AF-A0AAW5ZI57-F1
#
_entry.id   AF-A0AAW5ZI57-F1
#
_cell.length_a   1.000
_cell.length_b   1.000
_cell.length_c   1.000
_cell.angle_alpha   90.00
_cell.angle_beta   90.00
_cell.angle_gamma   90.00
#
_symmetry.space_group_name_H-M   'P 1'
#
loop_
_entity.id
_entity.type
_entity.pdbx_description
1 polymer ?
#
loop_
_entity_poly.entity_id
_entity_poly.type
_entity_poly.pdbx_seq_one_letter_code
_entity_poly.pdbx_strand_id
1 'polypeptide(L)' 'MIYVAFELAEDPTFVLLHASANPGPERKPPMRVARATLPEVLELLIDTAMEAGTC' A
#
# COMPACT_ATOMS: atom_id res chain seq x y z
N MET A 1 4.80 6.92 -10.36
CA MET A 1 4.53 7.51 -9.03
C MET A 1 3.43 6.68 -8.38
N ILE A 2 3.67 6.14 -7.18
CA ILE A 2 2.66 5.36 -6.44
C ILE A 2 2.06 6.24 -5.34
N TYR A 3 0.75 6.17 -5.20
CA TYR A 3 -0.03 6.82 -4.15
C TYR A 3 -0.40 5.78 -3.10
N VAL A 4 -0.08 6.05 -1.83
CA VAL A 4 -0.39 5.15 -0.72
C VAL A 4 -1.23 5.90 0.31
N ALA A 5 -2.33 5.29 0.74
CA ALA A 5 -3.16 5.76 1.83
C ALA A 5 -3.39 4.64 2.85
N PHE A 6 -3.50 5.03 4.13
CA PHE A 6 -3.73 4.12 5.23
C PHE A 6 -5.06 4.42 5.91
N GLU A 7 -5.80 3.37 6.21
CA GLU A 7 -7.00 3.42 7.02
C GLU A 7 -6.88 2.47 8.22
N LEU A 8 -7.59 2.80 9.30
CA LEU A 8 -7.65 1.92 10.46
C LEU A 8 -8.50 0.69 10.13
N ALA A 9 -7.98 -0.49 10.47
CA ALA A 9 -8.78 -1.70 10.48
C ALA A 9 -9.62 -1.78 11.77
N GLU A 10 -10.67 -2.58 11.76
CA GLU A 10 -11.46 -2.88 12.97
C GLU A 10 -10.60 -3.51 14.08
N ASP A 11 -9.61 -4.31 13.68
CA ASP A 11 -8.62 -4.91 14.57
C ASP A 11 -7.34 -4.06 14.61
N PRO A 12 -6.91 -3.55 15.79
CA PRO A 12 -5.77 -2.66 15.92
C PRO A 12 -4.42 -3.31 15.61
N THR A 13 -4.36 -4.63 15.44
CA THR A 13 -3.16 -5.35 15.00
C THR A 13 -2.94 -5.25 13.48
N PHE A 14 -3.93 -4.74 12.74
CA PHE A 14 -3.88 -4.56 11.30
C PHE A 14 -4.08 -3.10 10.89
N VAL A 15 -3.67 -2.79 9.67
CA VAL A 15 -4.00 -1.56 8.94
C VAL A 15 -4.52 -1.93 7.55
N LEU A 16 -5.37 -1.08 6.99
CA LEU A 16 -5.81 -1.18 5.62
C LEU A 16 -4.93 -0.27 4.76
N LEU A 17 -4.29 -0.86 3.76
CA LEU A 17 -3.40 -0.18 2.85
C LEU A 17 -4.04 -0.09 1.47
N HIS A 18 -4.15 1.13 0.96
CA HIS A 18 -4.57 1.43 -0.39
C HIS A 18 -3.34 1.89 -1.17
N ALA A 19 -2.95 1.15 -2.20
CA ALA A 19 -1.87 1.53 -3.10
C ALA A 19 -2.43 1.68 -4.52
N SER A 20 -2.10 2.80 -5.18
CA SER A 20 -2.54 3.11 -6.54
C SER A 20 -1.41 3.64 -7.40
N ALA A 21 -1.39 3.21 -8.66
CA ALA A 21 -0.51 3.78 -9.68
C ALA A 21 -1.10 5.05 -10.33
N ASN A 22 -2.37 5.38 -10.02
CA ASN A 22 -3.09 6.53 -10.57
C ASN A 22 -3.54 7.49 -9.47
N PRO A 23 -3.58 8.81 -9.73
CA PRO A 23 -4.07 9.81 -8.77
C PRO A 23 -5.60 9.78 -8.58
N GLY A 24 -6.34 9.09 -9.45
CA GLY A 24 -7.78 8.87 -9.29
C GLY A 24 -8.10 7.78 -8.25
N PRO A 25 -9.32 7.74 -7.70
CA PRO A 25 -9.72 6.71 -6.76
C PRO A 25 -9.65 5.34 -7.43
N GLU A 26 -8.65 4.54 -7.08
CA GLU A 26 -8.50 3.20 -7.61
C GLU A 26 -9.53 2.28 -6.94
N ARG A 27 -10.26 1.51 -7.75
CA ARG A 27 -11.36 0.64 -7.26
C ARG A 27 -10.86 -0.66 -6.60
N LYS A 28 -9.56 -0.79 -6.36
CA LYS A 28 -9.00 -2.00 -5.76
C LYS A 28 -9.38 -2.05 -4.28
N PRO A 29 -9.77 -3.22 -3.76
CA PRO A 29 -10.03 -3.38 -2.34
C PRO A 29 -8.73 -3.13 -1.54
N PRO A 30 -8.82 -2.57 -0.32
CA PRO A 30 -7.66 -2.39 0.54
C PRO A 30 -6.98 -3.71 0.87
N MET A 31 -5.66 -3.69 0.94
CA MET A 31 -4.88 -4.79 1.49
C MET A 31 -4.85 -4.68 3.00
N ARG A 32 -5.26 -5.75 3.70
CA ARG A 32 -5.14 -5.85 5.15
C ARG A 32 -3.72 -6.30 5.49
N VAL A 33 -2.96 -5.43 6.16
CA VAL A 33 -1.55 -5.65 6.50
C VAL A 33 -1.40 -5.69 8.02
N ALA A 34 -0.66 -6.68 8.53
CA ALA A 34 -0.32 -6.73 9.95
C ALA A 34 0.62 -5.56 10.28
N ARG A 35 0.37 -4.85 11.37
CA ARG A 35 1.20 -3.70 11.76
C ARG A 35 2.66 -4.07 11.99
N ALA A 36 2.91 -5.29 12.47
CA ALA A 36 4.25 -5.80 12.71
C ALA A 36 5.09 -5.92 11.42
N THR A 37 4.45 -6.19 10.28
CA THR A 37 5.11 -6.40 8.97
C THR A 37 4.96 -5.17 8.05
N LEU A 38 4.39 -4.07 8.57
CA LEU A 38 4.13 -2.87 7.77
C LEU A 38 5.39 -2.28 7.14
N PRO A 39 6.55 -2.20 7.83
CA PRO A 39 7.78 -1.67 7.22
C PRO A 39 8.21 -2.46 5.98
N GLU A 40 8.20 -3.79 6.06
CA GLU A 40 8.61 -4.69 4.96
C GLU A 40 7.68 -4.55 3.75
N VAL A 41 6.37 -4.40 3.99
CA VAL A 41 5.40 -4.18 2.91
C VAL A 41 5.62 -2.83 2.22
N LEU A 42 5.99 -1.79 2.98
CA LEU A 42 6.27 -0.47 2.40
C LEU A 42 7.55 -0.47 1.58
N GLU A 43 8.59 -1.16 2.04
CA GLU A 43 9.83 -1.35 1.27
C GLU A 43 9.53 -2.04 -0.07
N LEU A 44 8.78 -3.15 -0.05
CA LEU A 44 8.38 -3.86 -1.26
C LEU A 44 7.60 -2.98 -2.25
N LEU A 45 6.69 -2.13 -1.74
CA LEU A 45 5.91 -1.22 -2.58
C LEU A 45 6.80 -0.15 -3.23
N ILE A 46 7.82 0.35 -2.52
CA ILE A 46 8.79 1.30 -3.06
C ILE A 46 9.63 0.64 -4.14
N ASP A 47 10.16 -0.56 -3.88
CA ASP A 47 10.96 -1.31 -4.86
C ASP A 47 10.16 -1.56 -6.14
N THR A 48 8.91 -2.02 -5.99
CA THR A 48 7.99 -2.22 -7.12
C THR A 48 7.72 -0.90 -7.88
N ALA A 49 7.63 0.23 -7.16
CA ALA A 49 7.45 1.55 -7.79
C ALA A 49 8.65 1.94 -8.65
N MET A 50 9.86 1.65 -8.18
CA MET A 50 11.10 1.93 -8.89
C MET A 50 11.22 1.07 -10.15
N GLU A 51 10.90 -0.22 -10.05
CA GLU A 51 10.90 -1.14 -11.19
C GLU A 51 9.83 -0.75 -12.23
N ALA A 52 8.62 -0.42 -11.81
CA ALA A 52 7.56 -0.03 -12.73
C ALA A 52 7.83 1.29 -13.48
N GLY A 53 8.67 2.17 -12.93
CA GLY A 53 9.05 3.45 -13.55
C GLY A 53 10.20 3.36 -14.57
N THR A 54 10.79 2.18 -14.77
CA THR A 54 11.92 1.96 -15.71
C THR A 54 11.51 1.33 -17.04
N CYS A 55 10.21 1.26 -17.34
CA CYS A 55 9.66 0.82 -18.63
C CYS A 55 9.13 2.00 -19.47
#